data_AF-A0A2H3J890-F1
#
_entry.id   AF-A0A2H3J890-F1
#
_cell.length_a   1.000
_cell.length_b   1.000
_cell.length_c   1.000
_cell.angle_alpha   90.00
_cell.angle_beta   90.00
_cell.angle_gamma   90.00
#
_symmetry.space_group_name_H-M   'P 1'
#
loop_
_entity.id
_entity.type
_entity.pdbx_description
1 polymer ?
#
loop_
_entity_poly.entity_id
_entity_poly.type
_entity_poly.pdbx_seq_one_letter_code
_entity_poly.pdbx_strand_id
1 'polypeptide(L)'
;MVGIRFRRNTRNKPAQSQRDSYEAATETHQALSAWFLGPKAENSALLKEHLTGIVDRIARARNDYFPQDPAFITAKTQSSEPYKHELDDLQRYIMLITDLLSRYSVPTFSPRYAGHMCFDNAMPATLGYLAAMLHNPNNVAVEASPLTSYVEYCVGQQLCKMLGYRIRNDAAEDGCHDESQYKGWGHITCDGSVANLESMWCVQYFPTQNID
;
A
#
# COMPACT_ATOMS: atom_id res chain seq x y z
N MET A 1 -0.20 1.20 -23.80
CA MET A 1 -1.11 1.70 -22.75
C MET A 1 -2.21 0.67 -22.56
N VAL A 2 -2.03 -0.27 -21.64
CA VAL A 2 -2.99 -1.36 -21.40
C VAL A 2 -4.05 -0.84 -20.44
N GLY A 3 -5.17 -0.36 -20.98
CA GLY A 3 -6.30 0.10 -20.20
C GLY A 3 -7.04 -1.07 -19.58
N ILE A 4 -7.12 -1.11 -18.26
CA ILE A 4 -7.98 -2.03 -17.53
C ILE A 4 -9.43 -1.56 -17.73
N ARG A 5 -10.14 -2.20 -18.68
CA ARG A 5 -11.58 -2.01 -18.89
C ARG A 5 -12.35 -2.75 -17.81
N PHE A 6 -12.98 -2.02 -16.88
CA PHE A 6 -14.05 -2.58 -16.07
C PHE A 6 -15.27 -2.85 -16.96
N ARG A 7 -15.59 -4.12 -17.17
CA ARG A 7 -16.72 -4.58 -17.98
C ARG A 7 -18.01 -4.30 -17.20
N ARG A 8 -18.81 -3.30 -17.62
CA ARG A 8 -20.19 -3.12 -17.11
C ARG A 8 -20.99 -4.37 -17.48
N ASN A 9 -21.33 -5.16 -16.48
CA ASN A 9 -22.16 -6.35 -16.65
C ASN A 9 -23.63 -5.93 -16.68
N THR A 10 -24.19 -5.71 -17.85
CA THR A 10 -25.65 -5.62 -18.04
C THR A 10 -26.22 -7.04 -17.98
N ARG A 11 -26.53 -7.53 -16.77
CA ARG A 11 -27.31 -8.76 -16.58
C ARG A 11 -28.74 -8.40 -16.17
N ASN A 12 -29.70 -8.95 -16.91
CA ASN A 12 -31.12 -8.98 -16.59
C ASN A 12 -31.33 -9.36 -15.12
N LYS A 13 -32.25 -8.64 -14.44
CA LYS A 13 -32.69 -8.96 -13.07
C LYS A 13 -33.23 -10.40 -13.03
N PRO A 14 -32.66 -11.31 -12.23
CA PRO A 14 -33.30 -12.59 -11.96
C PRO A 14 -34.41 -12.39 -10.91
N ALA A 15 -35.45 -13.21 -11.03
CA ALA A 15 -36.58 -13.26 -10.12
C ALA A 15 -36.11 -13.51 -8.67
N GLN A 16 -36.82 -12.89 -7.75
CA GLN A 16 -36.57 -12.88 -6.31
C GLN A 16 -36.68 -14.30 -5.74
N SER A 17 -35.54 -14.98 -5.65
CA SER A 17 -35.37 -16.26 -4.96
C SER A 17 -34.74 -15.97 -3.61
N GLN A 18 -35.39 -16.40 -2.54
CA GLN A 18 -35.01 -16.23 -1.15
C GLN A 18 -33.83 -17.15 -0.78
N ARG A 19 -32.69 -16.95 -1.45
CA ARG A 19 -31.37 -17.49 -1.13
C ARG A 19 -30.37 -16.32 -1.16
N ASP A 20 -29.18 -16.51 -0.60
CA ASP A 20 -27.96 -15.76 -0.94
C ASP A 20 -27.47 -14.60 -0.03
N SER A 21 -28.04 -14.29 1.15
CA SER A 21 -27.33 -13.34 2.06
C SER A 21 -26.18 -14.00 2.83
N TYR A 22 -26.41 -15.21 3.36
CA TYR A 22 -25.40 -15.99 4.09
C TYR A 22 -24.35 -16.63 3.16
N GLU A 23 -24.74 -17.04 1.96
CA GLU A 23 -23.82 -17.58 0.93
C GLU A 23 -22.89 -16.48 0.39
N ALA A 24 -23.42 -15.29 0.09
CA ALA A 24 -22.61 -14.14 -0.32
C ALA A 24 -21.66 -13.65 0.80
N ALA A 25 -22.08 -13.73 2.07
CA ALA A 25 -21.20 -13.44 3.22
C ALA A 25 -20.05 -14.47 3.31
N THR A 26 -20.28 -15.72 2.92
CA THR A 26 -19.27 -16.78 2.92
C THR A 26 -18.27 -16.58 1.77
N GLU A 27 -18.73 -16.29 0.56
CA GLU A 27 -17.84 -16.02 -0.59
C GLU A 27 -16.99 -14.76 -0.36
N THR A 28 -17.61 -13.69 0.16
CA THR A 28 -16.88 -12.45 0.50
C THR A 28 -15.85 -12.71 1.60
N HIS A 29 -16.21 -13.47 2.63
CA HIS A 29 -15.29 -13.86 3.68
C HIS A 29 -14.10 -14.65 3.12
N GLN A 30 -14.36 -15.66 2.29
CA GLN A 30 -13.32 -16.45 1.62
C GLN A 30 -12.36 -15.57 0.81
N ALA A 31 -12.89 -14.61 0.04
CA ALA A 31 -12.08 -13.69 -0.73
C ALA A 31 -11.19 -12.80 0.16
N LEU A 32 -11.75 -12.25 1.24
CA LEU A 32 -11.02 -11.40 2.19
C LEU A 32 -10.01 -12.17 3.02
N SER A 33 -10.23 -13.45 3.31
CA SER A 33 -9.26 -14.31 4.01
C SER A 33 -7.92 -14.38 3.30
N ALA A 34 -7.88 -14.18 1.97
CA ALA A 34 -6.64 -14.16 1.20
C ALA A 34 -5.81 -12.86 1.39
N TRP A 35 -6.37 -11.83 2.04
CA TRP A 35 -5.71 -10.52 2.16
C TRP A 35 -4.90 -10.37 3.44
N PHE A 36 -4.95 -11.32 4.37
CA PHE A 36 -4.30 -11.22 5.68
C PHE A 36 -3.37 -12.41 5.92
N LEU A 37 -2.37 -12.24 6.80
CA LEU A 37 -1.54 -13.37 7.23
C LEU A 37 -2.38 -14.38 8.02
N GLY A 38 -3.27 -13.85 8.85
CA GLY A 38 -4.27 -14.59 9.58
C GLY A 38 -3.88 -14.83 11.06
N PRO A 39 -4.86 -15.08 11.95
CA PRO A 39 -4.64 -15.20 13.39
C PRO A 39 -3.66 -16.32 13.79
N LYS A 40 -3.49 -17.33 12.94
CA LYS A 40 -2.57 -18.46 13.13
C LYS A 40 -1.54 -18.56 12.00
N ALA A 41 -1.34 -17.48 11.26
CA ALA A 41 -0.43 -17.44 10.11
C ALA A 41 -0.78 -18.48 9.03
N GLU A 42 -2.08 -18.68 8.81
CA GLU A 42 -2.66 -19.59 7.83
C GLU A 42 -2.10 -19.35 6.42
N ASN A 43 -1.84 -18.09 6.08
CA ASN A 43 -1.30 -17.67 4.78
C ASN A 43 0.22 -17.45 4.79
N SER A 44 0.95 -18.00 5.77
CA SER A 44 2.41 -17.79 5.88
C SER A 44 3.21 -18.26 4.67
N ALA A 45 2.80 -19.37 4.03
CA ALA A 45 3.45 -19.86 2.81
C ALA A 45 3.28 -18.86 1.65
N LEU A 46 2.07 -18.33 1.47
CA LEU A 46 1.75 -17.33 0.46
C LEU A 46 2.55 -16.04 0.68
N LEU A 47 2.64 -15.57 1.93
CA LEU A 47 3.42 -14.38 2.25
C LEU A 47 4.91 -14.57 1.93
N LYS A 48 5.48 -15.73 2.29
CA LYS A 48 6.89 -16.07 1.96
C LYS A 48 7.13 -16.08 0.46
N GLU A 49 6.24 -16.70 -0.31
CA GLU A 49 6.33 -16.73 -1.78
C GLU A 49 6.35 -15.31 -2.37
N HIS A 50 5.45 -14.44 -1.92
CA HIS A 50 5.41 -13.07 -2.39
C HIS A 50 6.65 -12.27 -2.01
N LEU A 51 7.17 -12.43 -0.79
CA LEU A 51 8.41 -11.77 -0.35
C LEU A 51 9.61 -12.20 -1.19
N THR A 52 9.78 -13.51 -1.43
CA THR A 52 10.82 -14.03 -2.33
C THR A 52 10.65 -13.44 -3.74
N GLY A 53 9.42 -13.44 -4.27
CA GLY A 53 9.13 -12.88 -5.59
C GLY A 53 9.43 -11.39 -5.73
N ILE A 54 9.25 -10.59 -4.66
CA ILE A 54 9.64 -9.17 -4.62
C ILE A 54 11.17 -9.05 -4.71
N VAL A 55 11.90 -9.79 -3.88
CA VAL A 55 13.37 -9.78 -3.87
C VAL A 55 13.92 -10.19 -5.23
N ASP A 56 13.41 -11.26 -5.84
CA ASP A 56 13.85 -11.74 -7.15
C ASP A 56 13.59 -10.74 -8.29
N ARG A 57 12.48 -10.00 -8.24
CA ARG A 57 12.17 -8.96 -9.23
C ARG A 57 13.09 -7.76 -9.09
N ILE A 58 13.36 -7.33 -7.85
CA ILE A 58 14.25 -6.21 -7.57
C ILE A 58 15.70 -6.56 -7.91
N ALA A 59 16.15 -7.77 -7.58
CA ALA A 59 17.48 -8.26 -7.94
C ALA A 59 17.67 -8.26 -9.46
N ARG A 60 16.68 -8.76 -10.23
CA ARG A 60 16.70 -8.68 -11.70
C ARG A 60 16.76 -7.24 -12.19
N ALA A 61 15.91 -6.36 -11.68
CA ALA A 61 15.91 -4.95 -12.09
C ALA A 61 17.27 -4.26 -11.84
N ARG A 62 17.96 -4.59 -10.74
CA ARG A 62 19.30 -4.07 -10.45
C ARG A 62 20.36 -4.60 -11.43
N ASN A 63 20.31 -5.89 -11.77
CA ASN A 63 21.23 -6.49 -12.74
C ASN A 63 21.00 -5.98 -14.17
N ASP A 64 19.74 -5.69 -14.53
CA ASP A 64 19.37 -5.29 -15.89
C ASP A 64 19.66 -3.79 -16.17
N TYR A 65 19.85 -2.95 -15.15
CA TYR A 65 19.99 -1.49 -15.32
C TYR A 65 21.25 -1.11 -16.11
N PHE A 66 22.39 -1.74 -15.77
CA PHE A 66 23.64 -1.67 -16.55
C PHE A 66 24.34 -3.04 -16.51
N PRO A 67 23.99 -3.96 -17.45
CA PRO A 67 24.42 -5.36 -17.36
C PRO A 67 25.93 -5.60 -17.47
N GLN A 68 26.69 -4.59 -17.91
CA GLN A 68 28.14 -4.68 -18.07
C GLN A 68 28.91 -4.26 -16.81
N ASP A 69 28.23 -3.68 -15.81
CA ASP A 69 28.87 -3.27 -14.57
C ASP A 69 29.32 -4.49 -13.76
N PRO A 70 30.55 -4.49 -13.21
CA PRO A 70 31.03 -5.59 -12.40
C PRO A 70 30.32 -5.64 -11.05
N ALA A 71 30.27 -6.84 -10.44
CA ALA A 71 29.76 -7.00 -9.09
C ALA A 71 30.65 -6.25 -8.08
N PHE A 72 30.07 -5.27 -7.38
CA PHE A 72 30.75 -4.55 -6.29
C PHE A 72 31.00 -5.44 -5.07
N ILE A 73 30.03 -6.30 -4.73
CA ILE A 73 30.15 -7.29 -3.66
C ILE A 73 30.50 -8.63 -4.30
N THR A 74 31.79 -8.96 -4.30
CA THR A 74 32.32 -10.18 -4.95
C THR A 74 32.21 -11.42 -4.05
N ALA A 75 32.33 -12.61 -4.65
CA ALA A 75 32.44 -13.87 -3.90
C ALA A 75 33.63 -13.86 -2.91
N LYS A 76 34.74 -13.20 -3.26
CA LYS A 76 35.88 -13.02 -2.36
C LYS A 76 35.49 -12.19 -1.13
N THR A 77 34.77 -11.09 -1.33
CA THR A 77 34.23 -10.26 -0.24
C THR A 77 33.29 -11.07 0.64
N GLN A 78 32.35 -11.82 0.06
CA GLN A 78 31.40 -12.66 0.80
C GLN A 78 32.09 -13.79 1.59
N SER A 79 33.22 -14.30 1.09
CA SER A 79 34.00 -15.33 1.78
C SER A 79 34.89 -14.80 2.91
N SER A 80 35.06 -13.48 3.02
CA SER A 80 35.95 -12.84 3.98
C SER A 80 35.44 -12.95 5.42
N GLU A 81 36.37 -13.01 6.37
CA GLU A 81 36.02 -13.12 7.79
C GLU A 81 35.20 -11.92 8.32
N PRO A 82 35.53 -10.66 7.97
CA PRO A 82 34.71 -9.53 8.40
C PRO A 82 33.27 -9.61 7.87
N TYR A 83 33.08 -10.06 6.62
CA TYR A 83 31.74 -10.20 6.05
C TYR A 83 30.90 -11.25 6.78
N LYS A 84 31.51 -12.39 7.12
CA LYS A 84 30.83 -13.46 7.86
C LYS A 84 30.48 -13.02 9.28
N HIS A 85 31.39 -12.32 9.95
CA HIS A 85 31.13 -11.76 11.29
C HIS A 85 29.92 -10.82 11.27
N GLU A 86 29.88 -9.86 10.33
CA GLU A 86 28.74 -8.94 10.20
C GLU A 86 27.44 -9.67 9.82
N LEU A 87 27.51 -10.74 9.02
CA LEU A 87 26.35 -11.57 8.68
C LEU A 87 25.80 -12.30 9.90
N ASP A 88 26.67 -12.88 10.73
CA ASP A 88 26.30 -13.58 11.95
C ASP A 88 25.63 -12.62 12.94
N ASP A 89 26.19 -11.42 13.12
CA ASP A 89 25.61 -10.36 13.94
C ASP A 89 24.25 -9.91 13.42
N LEU A 90 24.14 -9.66 12.11
CA LEU A 90 22.87 -9.28 11.48
C LEU A 90 21.78 -10.34 11.70
N GLN A 91 22.11 -11.62 11.48
CA GLN A 91 21.18 -12.73 11.71
C GLN A 91 20.75 -12.80 13.18
N ARG A 92 21.70 -12.66 14.11
CA ARG A 92 21.44 -12.63 15.53
C ARG A 92 20.48 -11.50 15.92
N TYR A 93 20.71 -10.27 15.44
CA TYR A 93 19.87 -9.13 15.77
C TYR A 93 18.47 -9.24 15.18
N ILE A 94 18.33 -9.72 13.94
CA ILE A 94 17.02 -9.93 13.30
C ILE A 94 16.22 -11.01 14.05
N MET A 95 16.85 -12.12 14.42
CA MET A 95 16.18 -13.16 15.21
C MET A 95 15.77 -12.64 16.58
N LEU A 96 16.67 -11.91 17.25
CA LEU A 96 16.41 -11.32 18.56
C LEU A 96 15.21 -10.37 18.52
N ILE A 97 15.20 -9.40 17.60
CA ILE A 97 14.11 -8.44 17.53
C ILE A 97 12.78 -9.10 17.15
N THR A 98 12.80 -10.10 16.27
CA THR A 98 11.60 -10.85 15.88
C THR A 98 11.02 -11.64 17.06
N ASP A 99 11.87 -12.30 17.85
CA ASP A 99 11.46 -13.02 19.06
C ASP A 99 10.92 -12.07 20.13
N LEU A 100 11.59 -10.93 20.34
CA LEU A 100 11.14 -9.92 21.30
C LEU A 100 9.77 -9.35 20.91
N LEU A 101 9.59 -9.00 19.62
CA LEU A 101 8.30 -8.53 19.11
C LEU A 101 7.23 -9.60 19.28
N SER A 102 7.53 -10.87 19.00
CA SER A 102 6.55 -11.95 19.12
C SER A 102 6.13 -12.24 20.57
N ARG A 103 7.05 -12.07 21.53
CA ARG A 103 6.80 -12.38 22.94
C ARG A 103 6.20 -11.22 23.72
N TYR A 104 6.61 -9.99 23.42
CA TYR A 104 6.32 -8.82 24.25
C TYR A 104 5.37 -7.81 23.59
N SER A 105 5.00 -7.99 22.32
CA SER A 105 3.99 -7.12 21.68
C SER A 105 2.57 -7.57 22.00
N VAL A 106 1.65 -6.62 21.92
CA VAL A 106 0.21 -6.89 21.97
C VAL A 106 -0.19 -7.71 20.74
N PRO A 107 -0.88 -8.85 20.89
CA PRO A 107 -1.22 -9.74 19.78
C PRO A 107 -2.42 -9.20 18.97
N THR A 108 -2.22 -8.10 18.24
CA THR A 108 -3.25 -7.43 17.43
C THR A 108 -3.79 -8.29 16.28
N PHE A 109 -3.06 -9.32 15.88
CA PHE A 109 -3.49 -10.33 14.91
C PHE A 109 -4.57 -11.29 15.45
N SER A 110 -4.71 -11.40 16.77
CA SER A 110 -5.66 -12.33 17.40
C SER A 110 -7.05 -11.69 17.48
N PRO A 111 -8.13 -12.39 17.06
CA PRO A 111 -9.50 -11.93 17.25
C PRO A 111 -9.89 -11.76 18.73
N ARG A 112 -9.09 -12.28 19.66
CA ARG A 112 -9.26 -12.07 21.11
C ARG A 112 -8.89 -10.65 21.52
N TYR A 113 -8.09 -9.96 20.73
CA TYR A 113 -7.75 -8.56 20.95
C TYR A 113 -8.77 -7.67 20.25
N ALA A 114 -9.49 -6.86 21.03
CA ALA A 114 -10.52 -5.93 20.56
C ALA A 114 -10.50 -4.63 21.38
N GLY A 115 -9.30 -4.10 21.65
CA GLY A 115 -9.10 -2.95 22.55
C GLY A 115 -9.06 -1.61 21.82
N HIS A 116 -8.06 -1.42 20.96
CA HIS A 116 -7.83 -0.17 20.23
C HIS A 116 -8.01 -0.37 18.71
N MET A 117 -7.85 0.71 17.93
CA MET A 117 -7.89 0.71 16.46
C MET A 117 -6.67 0.00 15.84
N CYS A 118 -6.43 -1.25 16.21
CA CYS A 118 -5.30 -2.05 15.75
C CYS A 118 -5.79 -3.46 15.44
N PHE A 119 -5.54 -3.89 14.21
CA PHE A 119 -5.86 -5.23 13.71
C PHE A 119 -4.72 -5.72 12.83
N ASP A 120 -4.81 -6.96 12.34
CA ASP A 120 -3.84 -7.49 11.38
C ASP A 120 -3.78 -6.61 10.12
N ASN A 121 -2.58 -6.37 9.62
CA ASN A 121 -2.39 -5.55 8.43
C ASN A 121 -2.71 -6.36 7.17
N ALA A 122 -3.33 -5.72 6.20
CA ALA A 122 -3.55 -6.35 4.89
C ALA A 122 -2.19 -6.64 4.22
N MET A 123 -1.96 -7.88 3.80
CA MET A 123 -0.75 -8.32 3.10
C MET A 123 -0.42 -7.44 1.88
N PRO A 124 -1.38 -6.98 1.04
CA PRO A 124 -1.06 -6.06 -0.06
C PRO A 124 -0.39 -4.76 0.40
N ALA A 125 -0.79 -4.20 1.55
CA ALA A 125 -0.17 -3.00 2.10
C ALA A 125 1.25 -3.28 2.61
N THR A 126 1.44 -4.37 3.36
CA THR A 126 2.77 -4.77 3.84
C THR A 126 3.73 -5.09 2.70
N LEU A 127 3.29 -5.86 1.71
CA LEU A 127 4.08 -6.23 0.53
C LEU A 127 4.42 -5.02 -0.34
N GLY A 128 3.46 -4.13 -0.57
CA GLY A 128 3.69 -2.89 -1.31
C GLY A 128 4.70 -1.97 -0.62
N TYR A 129 4.59 -1.84 0.72
CA TYR A 129 5.53 -1.05 1.50
C TYR A 129 6.95 -1.61 1.47
N LEU A 130 7.12 -2.93 1.65
CA LEU A 130 8.44 -3.58 1.57
C LEU A 130 9.05 -3.49 0.16
N ALA A 131 8.24 -3.65 -0.88
CA ALA A 131 8.70 -3.49 -2.26
C ALA A 131 9.19 -2.06 -2.52
N ALA A 132 8.44 -1.04 -2.10
CA ALA A 132 8.84 0.35 -2.25
C ALA A 132 10.06 0.70 -1.39
N MET A 133 10.15 0.19 -0.16
CA MET A 133 11.27 0.45 0.76
C MET A 133 12.62 0.03 0.17
N LEU A 134 12.67 -1.05 -0.61
CA LEU A 134 13.89 -1.51 -1.27
C LEU A 134 14.36 -0.59 -2.43
N HIS A 135 13.49 0.31 -2.89
CA HIS A 135 13.81 1.41 -3.80
C HIS A 135 14.03 2.76 -3.09
N ASN A 136 13.63 2.85 -1.82
CA ASN A 136 13.75 4.04 -0.96
C ASN A 136 13.39 5.38 -1.64
N PRO A 137 12.19 5.49 -2.25
CA PRO A 137 11.80 6.71 -2.94
C PRO A 137 11.51 7.85 -1.96
N ASN A 138 11.79 9.09 -2.38
CA ASN A 138 11.45 10.29 -1.62
C ASN A 138 10.37 11.12 -2.32
N ASN A 139 9.12 10.96 -1.87
CA ASN A 139 7.93 11.57 -2.50
C ASN A 139 7.87 13.11 -2.42
N VAL A 140 8.74 13.77 -1.64
CA VAL A 140 8.82 15.25 -1.62
C VAL A 140 9.34 15.81 -2.94
N ALA A 141 10.17 15.04 -3.67
CA ALA A 141 10.83 15.46 -4.89
C ALA A 141 10.56 14.44 -5.99
N VAL A 142 9.82 14.85 -7.03
CA VAL A 142 9.38 13.97 -8.12
C VAL A 142 10.55 13.30 -8.85
N GLU A 143 11.70 13.96 -8.94
CA GLU A 143 12.92 13.38 -9.53
C GLU A 143 13.48 12.19 -8.73
N ALA A 144 13.24 12.16 -7.42
CA ALA A 144 13.68 11.09 -6.51
C ALA A 144 12.61 10.00 -6.31
N SER A 145 11.43 10.14 -6.93
CA SER A 145 10.28 9.27 -6.70
C SER A 145 9.23 9.32 -7.83
N PRO A 146 9.61 9.34 -9.12
CA PRO A 146 8.68 9.68 -10.19
C PRO A 146 7.47 8.74 -10.26
N LEU A 147 7.68 7.46 -9.97
CA LEU A 147 6.60 6.48 -9.90
C LEU A 147 5.75 6.66 -8.64
N THR A 148 6.37 6.75 -7.45
CA THR A 148 5.63 6.77 -6.18
C THR A 148 4.96 8.11 -5.90
N SER A 149 5.46 9.23 -6.41
CA SER A 149 4.73 10.52 -6.45
C SER A 149 3.46 10.40 -7.30
N TYR A 150 3.53 9.71 -8.45
CA TYR A 150 2.35 9.49 -9.28
C TYR A 150 1.36 8.54 -8.60
N VAL A 151 1.84 7.48 -7.95
CA VAL A 151 1.00 6.57 -7.16
C VAL A 151 0.29 7.33 -6.04
N GLU A 152 1.00 8.19 -5.31
CA GLU A 152 0.40 9.03 -4.27
C GLU A 152 -0.68 9.97 -4.82
N TYR A 153 -0.42 10.62 -5.96
CA TYR A 153 -1.44 11.39 -6.67
C TYR A 153 -2.68 10.54 -6.98
N CYS A 154 -2.50 9.32 -7.50
CA CYS A 154 -3.62 8.41 -7.76
C CYS A 154 -4.40 8.04 -6.49
N VAL A 155 -3.71 7.79 -5.37
CA VAL A 155 -4.33 7.53 -4.07
C VAL A 155 -5.13 8.74 -3.60
N GLY A 156 -4.58 9.95 -3.72
CA GLY A 156 -5.29 11.20 -3.42
C GLY A 156 -6.60 11.31 -4.22
N GLN A 157 -6.56 11.05 -5.54
CA GLN A 157 -7.77 11.04 -6.35
C GLN A 157 -8.76 9.94 -5.94
N GLN A 158 -8.29 8.75 -5.56
CA GLN A 158 -9.15 7.67 -5.07
C GLN A 158 -9.87 8.06 -3.78
N LEU A 159 -9.17 8.70 -2.84
CA LEU A 159 -9.73 9.21 -1.59
C LEU A 159 -10.75 10.32 -1.85
N CYS A 160 -10.44 11.29 -2.72
CA CYS A 160 -11.39 12.32 -3.12
C CYS A 160 -12.67 11.71 -3.70
N LYS A 161 -12.53 10.75 -4.63
CA LYS A 161 -13.68 10.06 -5.24
C LYS A 161 -14.50 9.27 -4.22
N MET A 162 -13.83 8.59 -3.29
CA MET A 162 -14.48 7.83 -2.21
C MET A 162 -15.35 8.73 -1.32
N LEU A 163 -14.90 9.96 -1.05
CA LEU A 163 -15.63 10.96 -0.26
C LEU A 163 -16.68 11.74 -1.06
N GLY A 164 -16.80 11.47 -2.38
CA GLY A 164 -17.76 12.16 -3.25
C GLY A 164 -17.27 13.51 -3.80
N TYR A 165 -15.98 13.84 -3.64
CA TYR A 165 -15.40 15.01 -4.28
C TYR A 165 -15.16 14.77 -5.77
N ARG A 166 -15.36 15.82 -6.57
CA ARG A 166 -15.15 15.77 -8.02
C ARG A 166 -13.67 15.63 -8.33
N ILE A 167 -13.31 14.60 -9.09
CA ILE A 167 -11.92 14.38 -9.52
C ILE A 167 -11.70 14.79 -10.97
N ARG A 168 -10.42 14.90 -11.37
CA ARG A 168 -10.01 15.29 -12.73
C ARG A 168 -10.69 14.48 -13.84
N ASN A 169 -10.91 13.18 -13.63
CA ASN A 169 -11.48 12.30 -14.65
C ASN A 169 -13.00 12.47 -14.83
N ASP A 170 -13.73 12.86 -13.78
CA ASP A 170 -15.18 13.04 -13.85
C ASP A 170 -15.53 14.32 -14.63
N ALA A 171 -14.68 15.35 -14.56
CA ALA A 171 -14.83 16.60 -15.32
C ALA A 171 -14.71 16.44 -16.85
N ALA A 172 -14.16 15.31 -17.34
CA ALA A 172 -14.04 15.04 -18.77
C ALA A 172 -15.26 14.32 -19.36
N GLU A 173 -16.07 13.63 -18.53
CA GLU A 173 -17.23 12.84 -18.97
C GLU A 173 -18.54 13.63 -18.96
N ASP A 174 -18.68 14.63 -18.08
CA ASP A 174 -19.96 15.31 -17.86
C ASP A 174 -20.33 16.36 -18.92
N GLY A 175 -19.44 16.69 -19.87
CA GLY A 175 -19.69 17.69 -20.92
C GLY A 175 -20.00 19.11 -20.43
N CYS A 176 -20.08 19.33 -19.11
CA CYS A 176 -20.23 20.61 -18.48
C CYS A 176 -18.86 21.28 -18.41
N HIS A 177 -18.61 22.16 -19.38
CA HIS A 177 -17.51 23.12 -19.40
C HIS A 177 -17.68 24.22 -18.34
N ASP A 178 -18.18 23.86 -17.16
CA ASP A 178 -18.20 24.77 -16.02
C ASP A 178 -16.80 24.77 -15.40
N GLU A 179 -15.91 25.57 -15.98
CA GLU A 179 -14.54 25.78 -15.51
C GLU A 179 -14.48 26.32 -14.07
N SER A 180 -15.62 26.68 -13.48
CA SER A 180 -15.76 27.22 -12.13
C SER A 180 -15.78 26.17 -11.01
N GLN A 181 -15.84 24.87 -11.32
CA GLN A 181 -15.96 23.84 -10.29
C GLN A 181 -14.61 23.32 -9.78
N TYR A 182 -14.35 23.55 -8.50
CA TYR A 182 -13.14 23.11 -7.79
C TYR A 182 -12.93 21.59 -7.88
N LYS A 183 -11.70 21.17 -8.16
CA LYS A 183 -11.31 19.76 -8.25
C LYS A 183 -10.71 19.31 -6.92
N GLY A 184 -11.18 18.17 -6.42
CA GLY A 184 -10.61 17.54 -5.25
C GLY A 184 -9.16 17.11 -5.51
N TRP A 185 -8.29 17.44 -4.56
CA TRP A 185 -6.91 16.99 -4.47
C TRP A 185 -6.64 16.52 -3.03
N GLY A 186 -5.77 15.54 -2.88
CA GLY A 186 -5.33 15.03 -1.59
C GLY A 186 -3.96 14.35 -1.71
N HIS A 187 -3.31 14.16 -0.57
CA HIS A 187 -2.02 13.48 -0.45
C HIS A 187 -1.97 12.69 0.86
N ILE A 188 -0.90 11.93 1.06
CA ILE A 188 -0.68 11.17 2.31
C ILE A 188 0.12 12.03 3.29
N THR A 189 -0.34 12.08 4.54
CA THR A 189 0.39 12.68 5.67
C THR A 189 1.02 11.59 6.53
N CYS A 190 1.89 11.96 7.48
CA CYS A 190 2.47 10.97 8.39
C CYS A 190 1.43 10.37 9.36
N ASP A 191 0.40 11.14 9.73
CA ASP A 191 -0.75 10.68 10.52
C ASP A 191 -1.94 11.66 10.40
N GLY A 192 -3.04 11.34 11.08
CA GLY A 192 -4.25 12.15 11.10
C GLY A 192 -4.13 13.46 11.89
N SER A 193 -3.18 13.58 12.82
CA SER A 193 -2.94 14.83 13.56
C SER A 193 -2.33 15.87 12.64
N VAL A 194 -1.36 15.48 11.80
CA VAL A 194 -0.78 16.37 10.78
C VAL A 194 -1.81 16.72 9.70
N ALA A 195 -2.64 15.77 9.26
CA ALA A 195 -3.74 16.07 8.34
C ALA A 195 -4.71 17.12 8.91
N ASN A 196 -5.06 17.02 10.20
CA ASN A 196 -5.89 18.01 10.87
C ASN A 196 -5.19 19.37 10.95
N LEU A 197 -3.90 19.40 11.30
CA LEU A 197 -3.12 20.64 11.37
C LEU A 197 -3.05 21.35 10.01
N GLU A 198 -2.77 20.61 8.93
CA GLU A 198 -2.75 21.14 7.56
C GLU A 198 -4.12 21.66 7.13
N SER A 199 -5.22 20.98 7.54
CA SER A 199 -6.57 21.47 7.25
C SER A 199 -6.86 22.82 7.94
N MET A 200 -6.43 23.00 9.19
CA MET A 200 -6.56 24.27 9.91
C MET A 200 -5.69 25.36 9.28
N TRP A 201 -4.49 25.00 8.84
CA TRP A 201 -3.59 25.90 8.12
C TRP A 201 -4.23 26.40 6.82
N CYS A 202 -4.83 25.51 6.03
CA CYS A 202 -5.58 25.89 4.83
C CYS A 202 -6.71 26.88 5.17
N VAL A 203 -7.55 26.61 6.18
CA VAL A 203 -8.65 27.51 6.57
C VAL A 203 -8.13 28.89 7.01
N GLN A 204 -7.00 28.95 7.71
CA GLN A 204 -6.43 30.20 8.19
C GLN A 204 -5.92 31.11 7.06
N TYR A 205 -5.30 30.53 6.04
CA TYR A 205 -4.64 31.30 4.96
C TYR A 205 -5.48 31.43 3.69
N PHE A 206 -6.54 30.64 3.55
CA PHE A 206 -7.60 30.85 2.56
C PHE A 206 -8.84 31.39 3.28
N PRO A 207 -8.85 32.69 3.67
CA PRO A 207 -10.08 33.30 4.15
C PRO A 207 -11.13 33.12 3.06
N THR A 208 -12.32 32.70 3.45
CA THR A 208 -13.50 32.59 2.59
C THR A 208 -13.63 33.86 1.75
N GLN A 209 -13.14 33.81 0.51
CA GLN A 209 -13.47 34.80 -0.51
C GLN A 209 -14.95 34.59 -0.78
N ASN A 210 -15.78 35.45 -0.17
CA ASN A 210 -17.22 35.61 -0.34
C ASN A 210 -17.96 34.33 -0.79
N ILE A 211 -18.37 33.52 0.19
CA ILE A 211 -19.53 32.66 0.01
C ILE A 211 -20.75 33.57 0.24
N ASP A 212 -21.14 34.29 -0.81
CA ASP A 212 -22.44 34.97 -0.92
C ASP A 212 -23.54 33.95 -1.29
#